data_AF-A0A853BFH6-F1
#
_entry.id   AF-A0A853BFH6-F1
#
_cell.length_a   1.000
_cell.length_b   1.000
_cell.length_c   1.000
_cell.angle_alpha   90.00
_cell.angle_beta   90.00
_cell.angle_gamma   90.00
#
_symmetry.space_group_name_H-M   'P 1'
#
loop_
_entity.id
_entity.type
_entity.pdbx_description
1 polymer ?
#
loop_
_entity_poly.entity_id
_entity_poly.type
_entity_poly.pdbx_seq_one_letter_code
_entity_poly.pdbx_strand_id
1 'polypeptide(L)' 'MRRLEPDGLVLRTVYPTVPAQVDYRLTETGASLPHLVRAMAEWSLEHRDAIAHARRAYDARYPDSGIR' A
#
# COMPACT_ATOMS: atom_id res chain seq x y z
N MET A 1 -5.00 7.16 9.96
CA MET A 1 -4.66 6.31 11.13
C MET A 1 -5.88 5.74 11.89
N ARG A 2 -7.12 6.18 11.66
CA ARG A 2 -8.30 5.72 12.42
C ARG A 2 -8.76 4.25 12.21
N ARG A 3 -8.30 3.54 11.17
CA ARG A 3 -8.69 2.13 10.93
C ARG A 3 -7.62 1.10 11.35
N LEU A 4 -6.34 1.47 11.38
CA LEU A 4 -5.26 0.52 11.64
C LEU A 4 -5.22 0.02 13.09
N GLU A 5 -5.68 0.82 14.05
CA GLU A 5 -5.86 0.39 15.44
C GLU A 5 -7.01 -0.62 15.57
N PRO A 6 -8.24 -0.30 15.12
CA PRO A 6 -9.35 -1.28 15.11
C PRO A 6 -9.03 -2.56 14.35
N ASP A 7 -8.27 -2.48 13.26
CA ASP A 7 -7.89 -3.63 12.44
C ASP A 7 -6.74 -4.45 13.06
N GLY A 8 -6.23 -4.04 14.23
CA GLY A 8 -5.17 -4.76 14.95
C GLY A 8 -3.78 -4.67 14.29
N LEU A 9 -3.56 -3.69 13.42
CA LEU A 9 -2.30 -3.48 12.69
C LEU A 9 -1.36 -2.51 13.40
N VAL A 10 -1.92 -1.59 14.19
CA VAL A 10 -1.17 -0.61 14.97
C VAL A 10 -1.61 -0.69 16.43
N LEU A 11 -0.65 -0.76 17.33
CA LEU A 11 -0.85 -0.63 18.77
C LEU A 11 -0.53 0.79 19.19
N ARG A 12 -1.44 1.40 19.95
CA ARG A 12 -1.27 2.70 20.58
C ARG A 12 -1.04 2.56 22.07
N THR A 13 0.05 3.16 22.54
CA THR A 13 0.43 3.18 23.96
C THR A 13 0.42 4.63 24.45
N VAL A 14 -0.31 4.89 25.54
CA VAL A 14 -0.36 6.22 26.17
C VAL A 14 0.46 6.17 27.44
N TYR A 15 1.44 7.06 27.55
CA TYR A 15 2.26 7.21 28.75
C TYR A 15 1.75 8.39 29.58
N PRO A 16 1.51 8.20 30.89
CA PRO A 16 1.06 9.27 31.77
C PRO A 16 2.24 10.18 32.16
N THR A 17 2.69 11.00 31.22
CA THR A 17 3.72 12.04 31.40
C THR A 17 3.09 13.43 31.36
N VAL A 18 3.85 14.49 31.72
CA VAL A 18 3.44 15.89 31.51
C VAL A 18 4.45 16.56 30.57
N PRO A 19 4.07 16.87 29.32
CA PRO A 19 2.80 16.54 28.66
C PRO A 19 2.66 15.03 28.37
N ALA A 20 1.43 14.54 28.19
CA ALA A 20 1.19 13.12 27.92
C ALA A 20 1.81 12.70 26.57
N GLN A 21 2.56 11.60 26.58
CA GLN A 21 3.17 11.03 25.38
C GLN A 21 2.31 9.90 24.82
N VAL A 22 2.20 9.82 23.50
CA VAL A 22 1.51 8.74 22.79
C VAL A 22 2.45 8.14 21.76
N ASP A 23 2.69 6.85 21.87
CA ASP A 23 3.49 6.09 20.90
C ASP A 23 2.58 5.18 20.07
N TYR A 24 2.92 5.05 18.79
CA TYR A 24 2.29 4.12 17.85
C TYR A 24 3.35 3.15 17.34
N ARG A 25 3.03 1.86 17.38
CA ARG A 25 3.90 0.80 16.86
C ARG A 25 3.09 -0.18 16.04
N LEU A 26 3.74 -0.81 15.05
CA LEU A 26 3.14 -1.93 14.34
C LEU A 26 2.97 -3.11 15.30
N THR A 27 1.86 -3.82 15.16
CA THR A 27 1.71 -5.17 15.72
C THR A 27 2.51 -6.17 14.87
N GLU A 28 2.59 -7.42 15.30
CA GLU A 28 3.16 -8.49 14.48
C GLU A 28 2.44 -8.61 13.13
N THR A 29 1.11 -8.59 13.15
CA THR A 29 0.28 -8.56 11.94
C THR A 29 0.56 -7.33 11.09
N GLY A 30 0.63 -6.14 11.71
CA GLY A 30 0.96 -4.89 11.01
C GLY A 30 2.36 -4.91 10.36
N ALA A 31 3.33 -5.58 10.99
CA ALA A 31 4.68 -5.72 10.48
C ALA A 31 4.78 -6.66 9.27
N SER A 32 3.75 -7.48 9.00
CA SER A 32 3.69 -8.34 7.80
C SER A 32 3.27 -7.57 6.54
N LEU A 33 2.52 -6.47 6.67
CA LEU A 33 2.01 -5.69 5.52
C LEU A 33 3.11 -5.11 4.61
N PRO A 34 4.22 -4.55 5.12
CA PRO A 34 5.29 -4.05 4.27
C PRO A 34 5.87 -5.11 3.33
N HIS A 35 5.85 -6.39 3.71
CA HIS A 35 6.31 -7.47 2.83
C HIS A 35 5.41 -7.61 1.60
N LEU A 36 4.08 -7.58 1.78
CA LEU A 36 3.12 -7.66 0.68
C LEU A 36 3.19 -6.45 -0.24
N VAL A 37 3.29 -5.24 0.34
CA VAL A 37 3.43 -4.00 -0.44
C VAL A 37 4.72 -4.04 -1.27
N ARG A 38 5.82 -4.51 -0.69
CA ARG A 38 7.09 -4.67 -1.40
C ARG A 38 6.97 -5.69 -2.53
N ALA A 39 6.42 -6.88 -2.26
CA ALA A 39 6.26 -7.92 -3.27
C ALA A 39 5.38 -7.44 -4.45
N MET A 40 4.32 -6.69 -4.15
CA MET A 40 3.46 -6.09 -5.18
C MET A 40 4.20 -5.03 -6.00
N ALA A 41 5.01 -4.19 -5.36
CA ALA A 41 5.83 -3.19 -6.04
C ALA A 41 6.89 -3.85 -6.94
N GLU A 42 7.58 -4.88 -6.44
CA GLU A 42 8.57 -5.66 -7.19
C GLU A 42 7.94 -6.34 -8.41
N TRP A 43 6.82 -7.04 -8.23
CA TRP A 43 6.08 -7.65 -9.33
C TRP A 43 5.62 -6.62 -10.37
N SER A 44 5.10 -5.47 -9.92
CA SER A 44 4.68 -4.39 -10.81
C SER A 44 5.84 -3.84 -11.64
N LEU A 45 7.02 -3.67 -11.03
CA LEU A 45 8.23 -3.23 -11.72
C LEU A 45 8.71 -4.27 -12.73
N GLU A 46 8.71 -5.54 -12.37
CA GLU A 46 9.08 -6.66 -13.26
C GLU A 46 8.17 -6.72 -14.49
N HIS A 47 6.86 -6.49 -14.32
CA HIS A 47 5.87 -6.64 -15.38
C HIS A 47 5.55 -5.33 -16.09
N ARG A 48 6.23 -4.23 -15.75
CA ARG A 48 5.91 -2.88 -16.22
C ARG A 48 5.88 -2.80 -17.76
N ASP A 49 6.82 -3.46 -18.42
CA ASP A 49 7.00 -3.37 -19.88
C ASP A 49 5.91 -4.17 -20.60
N ALA A 50 5.55 -5.34 -20.06
CA ALA A 50 4.45 -6.15 -20.55
C ALA A 50 3.10 -5.42 -20.40
N ILE A 51 2.87 -4.78 -19.25
CA ILE A 51 1.68 -3.95 -18.99
C ILE A 51 1.64 -2.77 -19.98
N ALA A 52 2.76 -2.08 -20.18
CA ALA A 52 2.83 -0.96 -21.12
C ALA A 52 2.59 -1.40 -22.57
N HIS A 53 3.12 -2.57 -22.96
CA HIS A 53 2.85 -3.15 -24.28
C HIS A 53 1.36 -3.49 -24.45
N ALA A 54 0.76 -4.16 -23.47
CA ALA A 54 -0.67 -4.49 -23.50
C ALA A 54 -1.55 -3.23 -23.60
N ARG A 55 -1.19 -2.15 -22.87
CA ARG A 55 -1.87 -0.85 -22.96
C ARG A 55 -1.79 -0.28 -24.39
N ARG A 56 -0.58 -0.19 -24.96
CA ARG A 56 -0.41 0.31 -26.34
C ARG A 56 -1.17 -0.52 -27.37
N ALA A 57 -1.16 -1.83 -27.24
CA ALA A 57 -1.89 -2.73 -28.14
C ALA A 57 -3.41 -2.54 -28.03
N TYR A 58 -3.92 -2.31 -26.82
CA TYR A 58 -5.32 -1.99 -26.60
C TYR A 58 -5.69 -0.64 -27.23
N ASP A 59 -4.90 0.41 -26.97
CA ASP A 59 -5.15 1.75 -27.50
C ASP A 59 -5.11 1.76 -29.04
N ALA A 60 -4.19 1.00 -29.65
CA ALA A 60 -4.12 0.85 -31.10
C ALA A 60 -5.35 0.12 -31.69
N ARG A 61 -5.96 -0.79 -30.91
CA ARG A 61 -7.16 -1.52 -31.31
C ARG A 61 -8.44 -0.70 -31.08
N TYR A 62 -8.42 0.23 -30.11
CA TYR A 62 -9.57 1.03 -29.69
C TYR A 62 -9.21 2.52 -29.56
N PRO A 63 -8.90 3.21 -30.67
CA PRO A 63 -8.41 4.59 -30.66
C PRO A 63 -9.41 5.60 -30.07
N ASP A 64 -10.70 5.29 -30.07
CA ASP A 64 -11.76 6.15 -29.53
C ASP A 64 -12.13 5.82 -28.07
N SER A 65 -11.46 4.87 -27.41
CA SER A 65 -11.69 4.61 -25.99
C SER A 65 -11.06 5.74 -25.17
N GLY A 66 -11.87 6.73 -24.77
CA GLY A 66 -11.46 7.92 -24.03
C GLY A 66 -10.98 7.68 -22.59
N ILE A 67 -10.23 6.60 -22.34
CA ILE A 67 -9.54 6.36 -21.07
C ILE A 67 -8.14 6.95 -21.19
N ARG A 68 -8.02 8.23 -20.85
CA ARG A 68 -6.74 8.90 -20.60
C ARG A 68 -6.73 9.47 -19.20
#